data_AF-A0A0C3E3U0-F1
#
_entry.id   AF-A0A0C3E3U0-F1
#
_cell.length_a   1.000
_cell.length_b   1.000
_cell.length_c   1.000
_cell.angle_alpha   90.00
_cell.angle_beta   90.00
_cell.angle_gamma   90.00
#
_symmetry.space_group_name_H-M   'P 1'
#
loop_
_entity.id
_entity.type
_entity.pdbx_description
1 polymer ?
#
loop_
_entity_poly.entity_id
_entity_poly.type
_entity_poly.pdbx_seq_one_letter_code
_entity_poly.pdbx_strand_id
1 'polypeptide(L)'
;LKKGGDGAWGDDANSLKISVANWLNEASPCPEPLLSTTDKSGRGFYHNATSQLLCPVDYDWFDVSIQSAICEYHPKFPVTANTYPTFLYGKGQYDAKNPSKGLFKGELLLKAFCCIFTSPSLAEAE
;
A
#
# COMPACT_ATOMS: atom_id res chain seq x y z
N LEU A 1 30.38 14.92 5.04
CA LEU A 1 29.34 14.19 5.82
C LEU A 1 27.96 14.11 5.15
N LYS A 2 27.59 14.93 4.15
CA LYS A 2 26.25 14.86 3.53
C LYS A 2 26.11 13.93 2.32
N LYS A 3 27.22 13.56 1.66
CA LYS A 3 27.19 12.81 0.39
C LYS A 3 26.95 11.29 0.52
N GLY A 4 27.02 10.74 1.73
CA GLY A 4 26.81 9.31 1.99
C GLY A 4 25.37 8.94 2.35
N GLY A 5 24.60 9.88 2.93
CA GLY A 5 23.20 9.62 3.32
C GLY A 5 22.25 9.59 2.12
N ASP A 6 22.44 10.48 1.16
CA ASP A 6 21.56 10.60 -0.01
C ASP A 6 21.62 9.36 -0.92
N GLY A 7 22.78 8.70 -1.02
CA GLY A 7 22.95 7.48 -1.80
C GLY A 7 22.26 6.27 -1.17
N ALA A 8 22.43 6.08 0.15
CA ALA A 8 21.75 5.01 0.88
C ALA A 8 20.22 5.14 0.78
N TRP A 9 19.69 6.36 0.90
CA TRP A 9 18.25 6.59 0.86
C TRP A 9 17.62 6.30 -0.52
N GLY A 10 18.36 6.57 -1.60
CA GLY A 10 17.95 6.21 -2.96
C GLY A 10 17.88 4.69 -3.16
N ASP A 11 18.84 3.96 -2.60
CA ASP A 11 18.87 2.50 -2.64
C ASP A 11 17.73 1.89 -1.79
N ASP A 12 17.42 2.46 -0.62
CA ASP A 12 16.33 2.04 0.25
C ASP A 12 14.94 2.22 -0.39
N ALA A 13 14.71 3.33 -1.10
CA ALA A 13 13.46 3.53 -1.83
C ALA A 13 13.32 2.57 -3.02
N ASN A 14 14.44 2.22 -3.65
CA ASN A 14 14.48 1.27 -4.76
C ASN A 14 14.27 -0.18 -4.29
N SER A 15 14.74 -0.53 -3.09
CA SER A 15 14.51 -1.85 -2.48
C SER A 15 13.09 -1.98 -1.94
N LEU A 16 12.50 -0.92 -1.38
CA LEU A 16 11.15 -0.94 -0.81
C LEU A 16 10.08 -1.40 -1.82
N LYS A 17 10.19 -0.99 -3.08
CA LYS A 17 9.23 -1.41 -4.12
C LYS A 17 9.25 -2.93 -4.38
N ILE A 18 10.38 -3.59 -4.12
CA ILE A 18 10.56 -5.05 -4.22
C ILE A 18 10.01 -5.68 -2.94
N SER A 19 10.40 -5.16 -1.77
CA SER A 19 9.95 -5.64 -0.46
C SER A 19 8.42 -5.62 -0.34
N VAL A 20 7.76 -4.54 -0.76
CA VAL A 20 6.28 -4.45 -0.73
C VAL A 20 5.63 -5.52 -1.61
N ALA A 21 6.19 -5.81 -2.79
CA ALA A 21 5.66 -6.88 -3.64
C ALA A 21 5.83 -8.26 -2.99
N ASN A 22 6.99 -8.51 -2.37
CA ASN A 22 7.23 -9.75 -1.62
C ASN A 22 6.29 -9.90 -0.42
N TRP A 23 6.14 -8.86 0.41
CA TRP A 23 5.25 -8.88 1.56
C TRP A 23 3.80 -9.17 1.18
N LEU A 24 3.36 -8.64 0.03
CA LEU A 24 2.02 -8.93 -0.48
C LEU A 24 1.90 -10.36 -0.99
N ASN A 25 2.92 -10.86 -1.71
CA ASN A 25 2.94 -12.24 -2.19
C ASN A 25 2.99 -13.27 -1.04
N GLU A 26 3.62 -12.93 0.08
CA GLU A 26 3.74 -13.75 1.28
C GLU A 26 2.52 -13.60 2.22
N ALA A 27 1.64 -12.62 1.98
CA ALA A 27 0.45 -12.40 2.79
C ALA A 27 -0.59 -13.52 2.61
N SER A 28 -1.51 -13.62 3.57
CA SER A 28 -2.66 -14.52 3.50
C SER A 28 -3.95 -13.70 3.53
N PRO A 29 -4.84 -13.81 2.52
CA PRO A 29 -4.68 -14.65 1.33
C PRO A 29 -3.59 -14.12 0.39
N CYS A 30 -2.91 -15.05 -0.29
CA CYS A 30 -1.92 -14.74 -1.30
C CYS A 30 -2.60 -14.10 -2.54
N PRO A 31 -2.06 -13.03 -3.12
CA PRO A 31 -2.60 -12.42 -4.32
C PRO A 31 -2.57 -13.39 -5.50
N GLU A 32 -3.64 -13.39 -6.30
CA GLU A 32 -3.72 -14.11 -7.56
C GLU A 32 -4.07 -13.13 -8.70
N PRO A 33 -3.19 -12.99 -9.72
CA PRO A 33 -1.84 -13.57 -9.83
C PRO A 33 -0.86 -12.97 -8.81
N LEU A 34 0.34 -13.56 -8.68
CA LEU A 34 1.40 -12.96 -7.87
C LEU A 34 1.85 -11.61 -8.45
N LEU A 35 2.21 -10.67 -7.59
CA LEU A 35 2.80 -9.40 -7.98
C LEU A 35 4.23 -9.61 -8.47
N SER A 36 4.53 -9.13 -9.67
CA SER A 36 5.92 -9.08 -10.15
C SER A 36 6.74 -8.13 -9.28
N THR A 37 7.94 -8.54 -8.87
CA THR A 37 8.87 -7.71 -8.08
C THR A 37 9.64 -6.71 -8.94
N THR A 38 9.84 -7.02 -10.23
CA THR A 38 10.60 -6.22 -11.18
C THR A 38 9.72 -5.34 -12.06
N ASP A 39 8.55 -5.83 -12.45
CA ASP A 39 7.57 -5.11 -13.25
C ASP A 39 6.49 -4.47 -12.37
N LYS A 40 6.11 -3.24 -12.73
CA LYS A 40 5.10 -2.42 -12.04
C LYS A 40 3.80 -2.31 -12.83
N SER A 41 3.75 -2.77 -14.08
CA SER A 41 2.60 -2.59 -14.96
C SER A 41 1.30 -3.18 -14.37
N GLY A 42 1.39 -4.36 -13.76
CA GLY A 42 0.28 -5.04 -13.09
C GLY A 42 0.11 -4.67 -11.61
N ARG A 43 0.40 -3.43 -11.20
CA ARG A 43 0.18 -2.94 -9.83
C ARG A 43 -0.81 -1.78 -9.83
N GLY A 44 -1.14 -1.26 -8.65
CA GLY A 44 -2.08 -0.15 -8.53
C GLY A 44 -3.51 -0.64 -8.74
N PHE A 45 -4.29 0.06 -9.56
CA PHE A 45 -5.67 -0.34 -9.87
C PHE A 45 -5.79 -1.49 -10.88
N TYR A 46 -4.68 -1.95 -11.48
CA TYR A 46 -4.63 -3.08 -12.41
C TYR A 46 -4.56 -4.45 -11.73
N HIS A 47 -4.58 -4.50 -10.39
CA HIS A 47 -4.43 -5.74 -9.65
C HIS A 47 -5.22 -5.71 -8.35
N ASN A 48 -6.09 -6.70 -8.17
CA ASN A 48 -7.09 -6.71 -7.10
C ASN A 48 -6.52 -6.44 -5.69
N ALA A 49 -5.43 -7.11 -5.32
CA ALA A 49 -4.80 -6.91 -3.99
C ALA A 49 -4.29 -5.47 -3.77
N THR A 50 -3.64 -4.86 -4.77
CA THR A 50 -3.15 -3.48 -4.63
C THR A 50 -4.27 -2.47 -4.76
N SER A 51 -5.28 -2.74 -5.57
CA SER A 51 -6.46 -1.89 -5.69
C SER A 51 -7.24 -1.81 -4.38
N GLN A 52 -7.40 -2.94 -3.68
CA GLN A 52 -8.07 -2.98 -2.38
C GLN A 52 -7.35 -2.10 -1.35
N LEU A 53 -6.02 -2.13 -1.34
CA LEU A 53 -5.19 -1.31 -0.46
C LEU A 53 -5.31 0.19 -0.77
N LEU A 54 -5.38 0.52 -2.06
CA LEU A 54 -5.44 1.89 -2.56
C LEU A 54 -6.86 2.47 -2.60
N CYS A 55 -7.88 1.61 -2.52
CA CYS A 55 -9.28 2.03 -2.53
C CYS A 55 -9.49 3.07 -1.41
N PRO A 56 -10.05 4.24 -1.74
CA PRO A 56 -10.48 5.22 -0.75
C PRO A 56 -11.34 4.57 0.33
N VAL A 57 -11.15 4.98 1.57
CA VAL A 57 -11.91 4.48 2.73
C VAL A 57 -13.41 4.76 2.66
N ASP A 58 -13.83 5.67 1.77
CA ASP A 58 -15.23 6.02 1.53
C ASP A 58 -15.96 5.01 0.62
N TYR A 59 -15.22 4.06 0.02
CA TYR A 59 -15.72 3.13 -0.97
C TYR A 59 -15.53 1.68 -0.53
N ASP A 60 -16.53 0.85 -0.81
CA ASP A 60 -16.42 -0.60 -0.60
C ASP A 60 -15.82 -1.26 -1.83
N TRP A 61 -14.56 -1.68 -1.75
CA TRP A 61 -13.87 -2.37 -2.83
C TRP A 61 -14.52 -3.72 -3.20
N PHE A 62 -15.27 -4.34 -2.27
CA PHE A 62 -15.94 -5.61 -2.53
C PHE A 62 -17.25 -5.45 -3.31
N ASP A 63 -17.75 -4.22 -3.45
CA ASP A 63 -18.83 -3.92 -4.39
C ASP A 63 -18.26 -3.87 -5.82
N VAL A 64 -18.62 -4.87 -6.63
CA VAL A 64 -18.17 -5.02 -8.03
C VAL A 64 -18.51 -3.79 -8.88
N SER A 65 -19.61 -3.09 -8.58
CA SER A 65 -20.00 -1.88 -9.30
C SER A 65 -19.08 -0.71 -8.98
N ILE A 66 -18.67 -0.57 -7.72
CA ILE A 66 -17.71 0.44 -7.27
C ILE A 66 -16.32 0.12 -7.80
N GLN A 67 -15.89 -1.14 -7.72
CA GLN A 67 -14.62 -1.59 -8.30
C GLN A 67 -14.53 -1.24 -9.79
N SER A 68 -15.54 -1.60 -10.58
CA SER A 68 -15.58 -1.31 -12.01
C SER A 68 -15.56 0.20 -12.27
N ALA A 69 -16.37 0.96 -11.52
CA ALA A 69 -16.43 2.41 -11.66
C ALA A 69 -15.10 3.11 -11.33
N ILE A 70 -14.38 2.66 -10.31
CA ILE A 70 -13.05 3.17 -9.97
C ILE A 70 -12.05 2.84 -11.08
N CYS A 71 -12.02 1.58 -11.55
CA CYS A 71 -11.13 1.13 -12.62
C CYS A 71 -11.38 1.84 -13.95
N GLU A 72 -12.62 2.23 -14.24
CA GLU A 72 -13.02 2.99 -15.44
C GLU A 72 -12.95 4.51 -15.27
N TYR A 73 -12.45 5.01 -14.13
CA TYR A 73 -12.36 6.45 -13.82
C TYR A 73 -13.71 7.18 -13.87
N HIS A 74 -14.78 6.51 -13.42
CA HIS A 74 -16.13 7.07 -13.45
C HIS A 74 -16.25 8.31 -12.54
N PRO A 75 -16.82 9.43 -13.01
CA PRO A 75 -16.79 10.71 -12.29
C PRO A 75 -17.55 10.73 -10.96
N LYS A 76 -18.43 9.75 -10.71
CA LYS A 76 -19.13 9.58 -9.42
C LYS A 76 -18.26 8.93 -8.33
N PHE A 77 -17.19 8.26 -8.70
CA PHE A 77 -16.29 7.55 -7.77
C PHE A 77 -14.84 8.04 -7.93
N PRO A 78 -14.58 9.35 -7.78
CA PRO A 78 -13.25 9.88 -8.00
C PRO A 78 -12.29 9.45 -6.88
N VAL A 79 -11.20 8.79 -7.25
CA VAL A 79 -10.06 8.58 -6.35
C VAL A 79 -9.22 9.86 -6.35
N THR A 80 -9.24 10.63 -5.26
CA THR A 80 -8.58 11.94 -5.18
C THR A 80 -7.55 12.00 -4.05
N ALA A 81 -6.69 13.02 -4.07
CA ALA A 81 -5.75 13.28 -2.99
C ALA A 81 -6.41 13.68 -1.65
N ASN A 82 -7.72 13.97 -1.65
CA ASN A 82 -8.46 14.37 -0.45
C ASN A 82 -9.03 13.18 0.34
N THR A 83 -8.92 11.97 -0.20
CA THR A 83 -9.42 10.74 0.41
C THR A 83 -8.26 9.83 0.78
N TYR A 84 -8.31 9.24 1.97
CA TYR A 84 -7.27 8.33 2.41
C TYR A 84 -7.45 6.94 1.78
N PRO A 85 -6.37 6.30 1.29
CA PRO A 85 -6.41 4.90 0.90
C PRO A 85 -6.48 4.00 2.14
N THR A 86 -7.14 2.86 1.99
CA THR A 86 -7.43 1.90 3.07
C THR A 86 -6.17 1.41 3.80
N PHE A 87 -5.05 1.23 3.08
CA PHE A 87 -3.80 0.72 3.68
C PHE A 87 -3.20 1.61 4.77
N LEU A 88 -3.62 2.88 4.90
CA LEU A 88 -3.15 3.74 5.98
C LEU A 88 -3.71 3.35 7.34
N TYR A 89 -4.84 2.65 7.36
CA TYR A 89 -5.55 2.27 8.59
C TYR A 89 -5.15 0.89 9.07
N GLY A 90 -5.05 0.73 10.40
CA GLY A 90 -4.79 -0.58 11.01
C GLY A 90 -5.89 -1.59 10.63
N LYS A 91 -5.49 -2.73 10.05
CA LYS A 91 -6.40 -3.75 9.51
C LYS A 91 -7.41 -3.22 8.46
N GLY A 92 -7.12 -2.08 7.84
CA GLY A 92 -8.05 -1.41 6.92
C GLY A 92 -9.33 -0.89 7.56
N GLN A 93 -9.37 -0.75 8.90
CA GLN A 93 -10.58 -0.33 9.61
C GLN A 93 -10.66 1.19 9.73
N TYR A 94 -11.51 1.79 8.91
CA TYR A 94 -11.86 3.20 8.96
C TYR A 94 -13.07 3.46 9.85
N ASP A 95 -13.01 4.52 10.67
CA ASP A 95 -14.10 4.97 11.53
C ASP A 95 -14.57 6.35 11.07
N ALA A 96 -15.68 6.42 10.33
CA ALA A 96 -16.21 7.67 9.81
C ALA A 96 -16.60 8.69 10.91
N LYS A 97 -16.87 8.23 12.14
CA LYS A 97 -17.15 9.11 13.29
C LYS A 97 -15.87 9.66 13.92
N ASN A 98 -14.75 8.97 13.73
CA ASN A 98 -13.44 9.41 14.19
C ASN A 98 -12.35 9.08 13.15
N PRO A 99 -12.22 9.87 12.07
CA PRO A 99 -11.33 9.56 10.95
C PRO A 99 -9.84 9.44 11.33
N SER A 100 -9.43 10.03 12.46
CA SER A 100 -8.04 9.94 12.95
C SER A 100 -7.73 8.62 13.65
N LYS A 101 -8.77 7.89 14.08
CA LYS A 101 -8.61 6.61 14.77
C LYS A 101 -8.03 5.58 13.81
N GLY A 102 -6.86 5.05 14.17
CA GLY A 102 -6.19 4.02 13.38
C GLY A 102 -5.46 4.56 12.15
N LEU A 103 -5.53 5.86 11.85
CA LEU A 103 -4.78 6.48 10.77
C LEU A 103 -3.27 6.33 11.02
N PHE A 104 -2.53 6.02 9.95
CA PHE A 104 -1.11 5.70 9.94
C PHE A 104 -0.71 4.49 10.81
N LYS A 105 -1.64 3.56 11.04
CA LYS A 105 -1.36 2.30 11.74
C LYS A 105 -1.49 1.06 10.85
N GLY A 106 -1.53 1.25 9.53
CA GLY A 106 -1.55 0.15 8.58
C GLY A 106 -0.24 -0.65 8.57
N GLU A 107 -0.34 -1.96 8.48
CA GLU A 107 0.80 -2.88 8.61
C GLU A 107 1.88 -2.63 7.55
N LEU A 108 1.47 -2.42 6.29
CA LEU A 108 2.40 -2.10 5.21
C LEU A 108 3.13 -0.76 5.42
N LEU A 109 2.43 0.23 6.00
CA LEU A 109 3.03 1.53 6.29
C LEU A 109 4.08 1.40 7.41
N LEU A 110 3.78 0.62 8.45
CA LEU A 110 4.72 0.35 9.53
C LEU A 110 5.94 -0.44 9.03
N LYS A 111 5.72 -1.50 8.23
CA LYS A 111 6.83 -2.25 7.60
C LYS A 111 7.70 -1.37 6.71
N ALA A 112 7.08 -0.51 5.90
CA ALA A 112 7.81 0.45 5.06
C ALA A 112 8.62 1.46 5.90
N PHE A 113 8.04 1.97 6.99
CA PHE A 113 8.75 2.84 7.92
C PHE A 113 9.97 2.13 8.52
N CYS A 114 9.81 0.88 8.99
CA CYS A 114 10.93 0.09 9.48
C CYS A 114 11.99 -0.13 8.38
N CYS A 115 11.62 -0.49 7.15
CA CYS A 115 12.61 -0.67 6.08
C CYS A 115 13.41 0.59 5.73
N ILE A 116 12.80 1.77 5.82
CA ILE A 116 13.48 3.03 5.49
C ILE A 116 14.34 3.53 6.66
N PHE A 117 13.85 3.41 7.90
CA PHE A 117 14.44 4.08 9.06
C PHE A 117 15.16 3.13 10.03
N THR A 118 14.95 1.82 9.90
CA THR A 118 15.68 0.80 10.67
C THR A 118 16.55 -0.01 9.72
N SER A 119 17.84 -0.14 10.03
CA SER A 119 18.76 -0.93 9.21
C SER A 119 18.20 -2.34 8.95
N PRO A 120 18.41 -2.92 7.76
CA PRO A 120 17.83 -4.22 7.37
C PRO A 120 18.00 -5.35 8.39
N SER A 121 19.05 -5.28 9.22
CA SER A 121 19.38 -6.26 10.25
C SER A 121 18.33 -6.43 11.38
N LEU A 122 17.29 -5.59 11.44
CA LEU A 122 16.23 -5.72 12.45
C LEU A 122 14.89 -6.19 11.87
N ALA A 123 14.70 -6.14 10.55
CA ALA A 123 13.43 -6.46 9.90
C ALA A 123 13.18 -7.98 9.70
N GLU A 124 14.20 -8.81 9.92
CA GLU A 124 14.11 -10.28 9.84
C GLU A 124 13.79 -10.94 11.19
N ALA A 125 13.65 -10.16 12.27
CA ALA A 125 13.56 -10.65 13.64
C ALA A 125 12.14 -10.62 14.26
N GLU A 126 11.10 -10.25 13.51
CA GLU A 126 9.72 -10.17 14.01
C GLU A 126 8.67 -10.75 13.06
#